data_AF-A0A9D2DWI5-F1
#
_entry.id   AF-A0A9D2DWI5-F1
#
_cell.length_a   1.000
_cell.length_b   1.000
_cell.length_c   1.000
_cell.angle_alpha   90.00
_cell.angle_beta   90.00
_cell.angle_gamma   90.00
#
_symmetry.space_group_name_H-M   'P 1'
#
loop_
_entity.id
_entity.type
_entity.pdbx_description
1 polymer ?
#
loop_
_entity_poly.entity_id
_entity_poly.type
_entity_poly.pdbx_seq_one_letter_code
_entity_poly.pdbx_strand_id
1 'polypeptide(L)'
;PPNIKGYNYLREGIKMAVADPRVINNVTKGLYPVIGEKYETSASKVERAIRHAIEVAWNRGRVDAVNAIFGARVYIGSEKPTNSEFIALVADKLILENMV
;
A
#
# COMPACT_ATOMS: atom_id res chain seq x y z
N PRO A 1 -15.33 -5.92 11.93
CA PRO A 1 -14.52 -4.67 11.80
C PRO A 1 -13.32 -4.91 10.86
N PRO A 2 -13.45 -4.69 9.54
CA PRO A 2 -12.62 -5.41 8.59
C PRO A 2 -11.27 -4.72 8.38
N ASN A 3 -10.27 -5.35 9.00
CA ASN A 3 -8.84 -5.36 8.64
C ASN A 3 -7.94 -4.18 9.08
N ILE A 4 -8.01 -3.81 10.36
CA ILE A 4 -7.05 -2.89 11.02
C ILE A 4 -5.58 -3.33 10.78
N LYS A 5 -5.32 -4.65 10.74
CA LYS A 5 -3.97 -5.19 10.50
C LYS A 5 -3.45 -4.87 9.10
N GLY A 6 -4.22 -5.16 8.06
CA GLY A 6 -3.83 -4.84 6.68
C GLY A 6 -3.59 -3.33 6.48
N TYR A 7 -4.40 -2.49 7.13
CA TYR A 7 -4.18 -1.05 7.14
C TYR A 7 -2.86 -0.64 7.82
N ASN A 8 -2.56 -1.19 9.00
CA ASN A 8 -1.31 -0.90 9.71
C ASN A 8 -0.09 -1.34 8.91
N TYR A 9 -0.17 -2.49 8.24
CA TYR A 9 0.91 -2.99 7.38
C TYR A 9 1.10 -2.12 6.14
N LEU A 10 0.00 -1.69 5.50
CA LEU A 10 0.05 -0.72 4.40
C LEU A 10 0.74 0.58 4.82
N ARG A 11 0.34 1.15 5.96
CA ARG A 11 0.95 2.37 6.49
C ARG A 11 2.45 2.22 6.72
N GLU A 12 2.88 1.07 7.24
CA GLU A 12 4.30 0.80 7.45
C GLU A 12 5.05 0.68 6.11
N GLY A 13 4.50 -0.07 5.15
CA GLY A 13 5.08 -0.21 3.82
C GLY A 13 5.22 1.12 3.08
N ILE A 14 4.21 1.99 3.18
CA ILE A 14 4.24 3.34 2.60
C ILE A 14 5.35 4.18 3.24
N LYS A 15 5.47 4.18 4.58
CA LYS A 15 6.55 4.90 5.26
C LYS A 15 7.93 4.42 4.81
N MET A 16 8.12 3.11 4.69
CA MET A 16 9.37 2.53 4.20
C MET A 16 9.67 2.99 2.76
N ALA A 17 8.66 2.99 1.89
CA ALA A 17 8.81 3.42 0.50
C ALA A 17 9.04 4.93 0.34
N VAL A 18 8.46 5.75 1.22
CA VAL A 18 8.77 7.20 1.28
C VAL A 18 10.22 7.44 1.71
N ALA A 19 10.71 6.67 2.69
CA ALA A 19 12.08 6.79 3.17
C ALA A 19 13.12 6.25 2.18
N ASP A 20 12.83 5.13 1.51
CA ASP A 20 13.65 4.53 0.46
C ASP A 20 12.76 3.91 -0.63
N PRO A 21 12.53 4.62 -1.75
CA PRO A 21 11.69 4.13 -2.84
C PRO A 21 12.14 2.79 -3.45
N ARG A 22 13.44 2.43 -3.31
CA ARG A 22 13.98 1.18 -3.86
C ARG A 22 13.41 -0.06 -3.19
N VAL A 23 12.80 0.08 -2.00
CA VAL A 23 12.20 -1.04 -1.25
C VAL A 23 11.09 -1.76 -2.05
N ILE A 24 10.43 -1.05 -2.98
CA ILE A 24 9.37 -1.60 -3.83
C ILE A 24 9.91 -2.72 -4.75
N ASN A 25 11.18 -2.65 -5.15
CA ASN A 25 11.81 -3.66 -6.01
C ASN A 25 12.04 -5.00 -5.28
N ASN A 26 11.93 -5.01 -3.95
CA ASN A 26 12.18 -6.20 -3.14
C ASN A 26 11.10 -6.39 -2.07
N VAL A 27 9.82 -6.30 -2.44
CA VAL A 27 8.72 -6.42 -1.47
C VAL A 27 8.66 -7.77 -0.77
N THR A 28 8.92 -8.88 -1.47
CA THR A 28 8.76 -10.23 -0.91
C THR A 28 9.89 -10.64 0.02
N LYS A 29 11.11 -10.16 -0.21
CA LYS A 29 12.30 -10.50 0.60
C LYS A 29 12.81 -9.33 1.45
N GLY A 30 12.25 -8.13 1.30
CA GLY A 30 12.60 -6.94 2.08
C GLY A 30 11.41 -6.39 2.86
N LEU A 31 10.46 -5.76 2.15
CA LEU A 31 9.36 -5.03 2.79
C LEU A 31 8.49 -5.94 3.68
N TYR A 32 8.01 -7.07 3.17
CA TYR A 32 7.13 -7.94 3.96
C TYR A 32 7.82 -8.63 5.13
N PRO A 33 9.07 -9.14 5.02
CA PRO A 33 9.80 -9.64 6.19
C PRO A 33 9.99 -8.60 7.29
N VAL A 34 10.39 -7.37 6.95
CA VAL A 34 10.61 -6.30 7.93
C VAL A 34 9.31 -5.93 8.68
N ILE A 35 8.20 -5.81 7.96
CA ILE A 35 6.89 -5.59 8.58
C ILE A 35 6.49 -6.83 9.40
N GLY A 36 6.77 -8.03 8.90
CA GLY A 36 6.48 -9.28 9.58
C GLY A 36 7.15 -9.34 10.94
N GLU A 37 8.44 -9.06 11.01
CA GLU A 37 9.22 -8.98 12.24
C GLU A 37 8.64 -7.96 13.21
N LYS A 38 8.35 -6.73 12.73
CA LYS A 38 7.79 -5.65 13.56
C LYS A 38 6.45 -6.00 14.22
N TYR A 39 5.61 -6.78 13.54
CA TYR A 39 4.26 -7.13 14.00
C TYR A 39 4.14 -8.59 14.44
N GLU A 40 5.28 -9.27 14.70
CA GLU A 40 5.35 -10.65 15.15
C GLU A 40 4.50 -11.60 14.26
N THR A 41 4.65 -11.47 12.95
CA THR A 41 3.89 -12.23 11.96
C THR A 41 4.74 -12.63 10.76
N SER A 42 4.23 -13.51 9.90
CA SER A 42 4.97 -13.95 8.71
C SER A 42 4.82 -12.96 7.56
N ALA A 43 5.87 -12.84 6.73
CA ALA A 43 5.83 -12.04 5.50
C ALA A 43 4.62 -12.39 4.60
N SER A 44 4.25 -13.68 4.52
CA SER A 44 3.06 -14.14 3.80
C SER A 44 1.73 -13.64 4.38
N LYS A 45 1.63 -13.51 5.71
CA LYS A 45 0.45 -12.93 6.38
C LYS A 45 0.38 -11.43 6.17
N VAL A 46 1.53 -10.73 6.18
CA VAL A 46 1.62 -9.30 5.84
C VAL A 46 1.07 -9.06 4.43
N GLU A 47 1.63 -9.77 3.45
CA GLU A 47 1.24 -9.67 2.05
C GLU A 47 -0.27 -9.90 1.88
N ARG A 48 -0.79 -11.01 2.40
CA ARG A 48 -2.22 -11.35 2.29
C ARG A 48 -3.12 -10.31 2.94
N ALA A 49 -2.74 -9.79 4.11
CA ALA A 49 -3.53 -8.80 4.82
C ALA A 49 -3.58 -7.47 4.07
N ILE A 50 -2.47 -7.06 3.44
CA ILE A 50 -2.41 -5.89 2.56
C ILE A 50 -3.30 -6.10 1.33
N ARG A 51 -3.15 -7.24 0.64
CA ARG A 51 -3.97 -7.57 -0.55
C ARG A 51 -5.46 -7.50 -0.23
N HIS A 52 -5.86 -8.11 0.88
CA HIS A 52 -7.26 -8.12 1.30
C HIS A 52 -7.77 -6.71 1.67
N ALA A 53 -6.93 -5.86 2.29
CA ALA A 53 -7.31 -4.48 2.58
C ALA A 53 -7.54 -3.66 1.29
N ILE A 54 -6.66 -3.81 0.29
CA ILE A 54 -6.82 -3.16 -1.02
C ILE A 54 -8.07 -3.67 -1.73
N GLU A 55 -8.29 -4.98 -1.74
CA GLU A 55 -9.45 -5.62 -2.36
C GLU A 55 -10.77 -5.15 -1.74
N VAL A 56 -10.84 -5.08 -0.41
CA VAL A 56 -12.02 -4.56 0.29
C VAL A 56 -12.24 -3.06 0.02
N ALA A 57 -11.17 -2.28 -0.19
CA ALA A 57 -11.31 -0.88 -0.61
C ALA A 57 -11.86 -0.79 -2.04
N TRP A 58 -11.32 -1.59 -2.96
CA TRP A 58 -11.66 -1.61 -4.37
C TRP A 58 -13.10 -2.06 -4.62
N ASN A 59 -13.49 -3.22 -4.07
CA ASN A 59 -14.81 -3.84 -4.29
C ASN A 59 -15.97 -3.02 -3.70
N ARG A 60 -15.70 -2.06 -2.83
CA ARG A 60 -16.71 -1.17 -2.24
C ARG A 60 -16.98 0.09 -3.08
N GLY A 61 -16.45 0.16 -4.30
CA GLY A 61 -16.60 1.35 -5.15
C GLY A 61 -15.92 2.60 -4.59
N ARG A 62 -14.98 2.44 -3.64
CA ARG A 62 -14.23 3.56 -3.05
C ARG A 62 -13.06 4.01 -3.93
N VAL A 63 -13.00 3.53 -5.17
CA VAL A 63 -11.99 3.94 -6.16
C VAL A 63 -12.08 5.45 -6.41
N ASP A 64 -13.28 6.01 -6.44
CA ASP A 64 -13.48 7.46 -6.58
C ASP A 64 -12.98 8.23 -5.35
N ALA A 65 -13.15 7.68 -4.14
CA ALA A 65 -12.60 8.27 -2.92
C ALA A 65 -11.06 8.20 -2.91
N VAL A 66 -10.48 7.12 -3.43
CA VAL A 66 -9.03 7.01 -3.65
C VAL A 66 -8.61 8.09 -4.67
N ASN A 67 -9.14 8.08 -5.89
CA ASN A 67 -8.82 9.09 -6.92
C ASN A 67 -8.96 10.55 -6.41
N ALA A 68 -9.99 10.83 -5.60
CA ALA A 68 -10.18 12.14 -4.98
C ALA A 68 -9.08 12.50 -3.96
N ILE A 69 -8.64 11.55 -3.12
CA ILE A 69 -7.49 11.75 -2.23
C ILE A 69 -6.23 12.04 -3.04
N PHE A 70 -6.07 11.38 -4.20
CA PHE A 70 -4.90 11.55 -5.03
C PHE A 70 -4.92 12.79 -5.94
N GLY A 71 -6.04 13.51 -6.05
CA GLY A 71 -6.16 14.71 -6.88
C GLY A 71 -5.97 14.46 -8.39
N ALA A 72 -5.86 13.19 -8.80
CA ALA A 72 -5.64 12.77 -10.17
C ALA A 72 -6.38 11.44 -10.42
N ARG A 73 -6.70 11.16 -11.69
CA ARG A 73 -7.17 9.82 -12.09
C ARG A 73 -6.00 8.85 -12.09
N VAL A 74 -5.58 8.44 -10.91
CA VAL A 74 -4.40 7.59 -10.78
C VAL A 74 -4.69 6.16 -11.25
N TYR A 75 -5.95 5.76 -11.18
CA TYR A 75 -6.43 4.52 -11.75
C TYR A 75 -7.42 4.81 -12.88
N ILE A 76 -6.97 4.60 -14.13
CA ILE A 76 -7.76 4.74 -15.35
C ILE A 76 -8.30 3.35 -15.71
N GLY A 77 -9.22 2.82 -14.92
CA GLY A 77 -9.84 1.52 -15.16
C GLY A 77 -10.42 0.85 -13.92
N SER A 78 -11.07 -0.29 -14.12
CA SER A 78 -11.56 -1.17 -13.06
C SER A 78 -10.47 -2.09 -12.48
N GLU A 79 -9.26 -2.07 -13.03
CA GLU A 79 -8.18 -2.96 -12.62
C GLU A 79 -7.65 -2.59 -11.24
N LYS A 80 -7.74 -3.54 -10.33
CA LYS A 80 -7.30 -3.40 -8.95
C LYS A 80 -5.78 -3.44 -8.89
N PRO A 81 -5.11 -2.48 -8.24
CA PRO A 81 -3.67 -2.50 -8.07
C PRO A 81 -3.19 -3.74 -7.33
N THR A 82 -1.95 -4.12 -7.62
CA THR A 82 -1.15 -4.99 -6.77
C THR A 82 -0.72 -4.24 -5.50
N ASN A 83 -0.27 -4.98 -4.49
CA ASN A 83 0.21 -4.37 -3.25
C ASN A 83 1.37 -3.39 -3.50
N SER A 84 2.32 -3.77 -4.36
CA SER A 84 3.51 -2.97 -4.66
C SER A 84 3.14 -1.69 -5.39
N GLU A 85 2.28 -1.77 -6.41
CA GLU A 85 1.80 -0.59 -7.15
C GLU A 85 1.08 0.37 -6.23
N PHE A 86 0.20 -0.13 -5.36
CA PHE A 86 -0.53 0.71 -4.42
C PHE A 86 0.42 1.44 -3.46
N ILE A 87 1.38 0.72 -2.86
CA ILE A 87 2.35 1.31 -1.92
C ILE A 87 3.21 2.36 -2.62
N ALA A 88 3.76 2.02 -3.80
CA ALA A 88 4.61 2.92 -4.59
C ALA A 88 3.88 4.21 -4.92
N LEU A 89 2.65 4.09 -5.42
CA LEU A 89 1.83 5.22 -5.81
C LEU A 89 1.52 6.18 -4.65
N VAL A 90 1.18 5.63 -3.48
CA VAL A 90 0.93 6.45 -2.29
C VAL A 90 2.22 7.14 -1.84
N ALA A 91 3.35 6.43 -1.85
CA ALA A 91 4.63 6.98 -1.48
C ALA A 91 5.07 8.12 -2.42
N ASP A 92 4.96 7.91 -3.74
CA ASP A 92 5.30 8.92 -4.75
C ASP A 92 4.46 10.18 -4.59
N LYS A 93 3.16 10.04 -4.33
CA LYS A 93 2.30 11.21 -4.05
C LYS A 93 2.81 12.01 -2.85
N LEU A 94 3.11 11.34 -1.74
CA LEU A 94 3.57 12.01 -0.52
C LEU A 94 4.92 12.69 -0.73
N ILE A 95 5.84 12.05 -1.46
CA ILE A 95 7.13 12.64 -1.82
C ILE A 95 6.93 13.92 -2.63
N LEU A 96 6.09 13.87 -3.67
CA LEU A 96 5.81 15.01 -4.54
C LEU A 96 5.11 16.16 -3.79
N GLU A 97 4.15 15.86 -2.91
CA GLU A 97 3.48 16.88 -2.07
C GLU A 97 4.44 17.55 -1.09
N ASN A 98 5.45 16.83 -0.59
CA ASN A 98 6.48 17.37 0.28
C ASN A 98 7.57 18.17 -0.45
N MET A 99 7.63 18.10 -1.79
CA MET A 99 8.57 18.88 -2.62
C MET A 99 8.02 20.26 -3.03
N VAL A 100 6.74 20.54 -2.74
CA VAL A 100 6.04 21.78 -3.09
C VAL A 100 5.95 22.72 -1.89
#